data_AF-A0A960TPT0-F1
#
_entry.id   AF-A0A960TPT0-F1
#
_cell.length_a   1.000
_cell.length_b   1.000
_cell.length_c   1.000
_cell.angle_alpha   90.00
_cell.angle_beta   90.00
_cell.angle_gamma   90.00
#
_symmetry.space_group_name_H-M   'P 1'
#
loop_
_entity.id
_entity.type
_entity.pdbx_description
1 polymer ?
#
loop_
_entity_poly.entity_id
_entity_poly.type
_entity_poly.pdbx_seq_one_letter_code
_entity_poly.pdbx_strand_id
1 'polypeptide(L)'
;WDADFRYKNDSWENWAFKGFKWQKILNPDRINFQKNAYRVLLTRARQGMVIVVPYGDREDNTRVPEYYDKTYEYLRSIGIETI
;
A
#
# COMPACT_ATOMS: atom_id res chain seq x y z
N TRP A 1 2.07 2.61 -5.06
CA TRP A 1 1.67 1.88 -3.85
C TRP A 1 0.56 2.67 -3.20
N ASP A 2 -0.65 2.12 -3.15
CA ASP A 2 -1.84 2.86 -2.71
C ASP A 2 -2.32 2.38 -1.32
N ALA A 3 -3.35 3.03 -0.78
CA ALA A 3 -3.91 2.79 0.54
C ALA A 3 -4.68 1.45 0.68
N ASP A 4 -4.88 0.72 -0.42
CA ASP A 4 -5.57 -0.57 -0.47
C ASP A 4 -4.74 -1.71 0.16
N PHE A 5 -3.41 -1.62 0.11
CA PHE A 5 -2.51 -2.56 0.77
C PHE A 5 -1.46 -1.79 1.54
N ARG A 6 -1.76 -1.40 2.78
CA ARG A 6 -0.96 -0.42 3.53
C ARG A 6 -0.32 -1.03 4.78
N TYR A 7 0.85 -0.51 5.15
CA TYR A 7 1.54 -0.91 6.37
C TYR A 7 1.06 -0.09 7.55
N LYS A 8 0.64 -0.76 8.63
CA LYS A 8 0.16 -0.13 9.87
C LYS A 8 0.40 -1.05 11.07
N ASN A 9 0.86 -0.47 12.19
CA ASN A 9 1.08 -1.19 13.45
C ASN A 9 1.89 -2.49 13.25
N ASP A 10 3.04 -2.38 12.61
CA ASP A 10 3.96 -3.50 12.32
C ASP A 10 3.38 -4.63 11.46
N SER A 11 2.28 -4.38 10.75
CA SER A 11 1.60 -5.37 9.92
C SER A 11 1.06 -4.79 8.62
N TRP A 12 0.92 -5.65 7.61
CA TRP A 12 0.26 -5.30 6.37
C TRP A 12 -1.25 -5.49 6.48
N GLU A 13 -2.02 -4.45 6.15
CA GLU A 13 -3.47 -4.50 6.12
C GLU A 13 -4.01 -4.47 4.68
N ASN A 14 -5.08 -5.22 4.45
CA ASN A 14 -5.76 -5.32 3.17
C ASN A 14 -7.10 -4.57 3.23
N TRP A 15 -7.30 -3.65 2.30
CA TRP A 15 -8.44 -2.75 2.22
C TRP A 15 -8.97 -2.71 0.78
N ALA A 16 -10.26 -2.44 0.65
CA ALA A 16 -10.91 -2.17 -0.62
C ALA A 16 -11.63 -0.83 -0.53
N PHE A 17 -11.44 0.02 -1.54
CA PHE A 17 -12.22 1.23 -1.68
C PHE A 17 -13.60 0.88 -2.24
N LYS A 18 -14.67 1.21 -1.51
CA LYS A 18 -16.05 0.90 -1.89
C LYS A 18 -16.94 2.10 -1.63
N GLY A 19 -17.59 2.59 -2.69
CA GLY A 19 -18.36 3.83 -2.63
C GLY A 19 -17.42 5.01 -2.36
N PHE A 20 -17.44 5.52 -1.13
CA PHE A 20 -16.69 6.70 -0.70
C PHE A 20 -15.76 6.41 0.50
N LYS A 21 -15.49 5.13 0.82
CA LYS A 21 -14.66 4.78 1.98
C LYS A 21 -13.87 3.50 1.81
N TRP A 22 -12.81 3.38 2.61
CA TRP A 22 -12.04 2.17 2.79
C TRP A 22 -12.78 1.16 3.68
N GLN A 23 -12.82 -0.09 3.24
CA GLN A 23 -13.34 -1.22 4.01
C GLN A 23 -12.29 -2.31 4.11
N LYS A 24 -12.09 -2.86 5.31
CA LYS A 24 -11.11 -3.93 5.53
C LYS A 24 -11.56 -5.20 4.79
N ILE A 25 -10.65 -5.84 4.08
CA ILE A 25 -10.92 -7.12 3.43
C ILE A 25 -10.74 -8.21 4.49
N LEU A 26 -11.81 -8.97 4.76
CA LEU A 26 -11.78 -10.09 5.71
C LEU A 26 -11.77 -11.46 5.02
N ASN A 27 -12.22 -11.53 3.76
CA ASN A 27 -12.22 -12.77 3.01
C ASN A 27 -10.76 -13.17 2.68
N PRO A 28 -10.31 -14.37 3.08
CA PRO A 28 -8.92 -14.79 2.96
C PRO A 28 -8.46 -14.95 1.50
N ASP A 29 -9.33 -15.41 0.60
CA ASP A 29 -9.01 -15.55 -0.82
C ASP A 29 -8.73 -14.19 -1.45
N ARG A 30 -9.56 -13.18 -1.12
CA ARG A 30 -9.36 -11.81 -1.58
C ARG A 30 -8.09 -11.18 -1.02
N ILE A 31 -7.77 -11.44 0.25
CA ILE A 31 -6.49 -11.03 0.87
C ILE A 31 -5.31 -11.63 0.10
N ASN A 32 -5.34 -12.94 -0.14
CA ASN A 32 -4.28 -13.66 -0.83
C ASN A 32 -4.12 -13.18 -2.28
N PHE A 33 -5.23 -12.93 -2.97
CA PHE A 33 -5.23 -12.40 -4.32
C PHE A 33 -4.56 -11.01 -4.39
N GLN A 34 -4.94 -10.08 -3.51
CA GLN A 34 -4.33 -8.74 -3.47
C GLN A 34 -2.83 -8.83 -3.13
N LYS A 35 -2.44 -9.60 -2.11
CA LYS A 35 -1.02 -9.81 -1.77
C LYS A 35 -0.22 -10.38 -2.95
N ASN A 36 -0.78 -11.36 -3.66
CA ASN A 36 -0.11 -11.97 -4.81
C ASN A 36 0.01 -10.99 -5.99
N ALA A 37 -0.97 -10.10 -6.21
CA ALA A 37 -0.87 -9.05 -7.22
C ALA A 37 0.33 -8.14 -6.96
N TYR A 38 0.50 -7.67 -5.71
CA TYR A 38 1.67 -6.88 -5.30
C TYR A 38 2.99 -7.65 -5.47
N ARG A 39 3.06 -8.90 -5.00
CA ARG A 39 4.25 -9.75 -5.19
C ARG A 39 4.62 -9.86 -6.67
N VAL A 40 3.65 -10.15 -7.53
CA VAL A 40 3.86 -10.28 -8.98
C VAL A 40 4.40 -8.98 -9.57
N LEU A 41 3.81 -7.83 -9.25
CA LEU A 41 4.27 -6.53 -9.73
C LEU A 41 5.73 -6.26 -9.33
N LEU A 42 6.07 -6.51 -8.06
CA LEU A 42 7.42 -6.28 -7.53
C LEU A 42 8.47 -7.20 -8.17
N THR A 43 8.08 -8.41 -8.59
CA THR A 43 8.99 -9.39 -9.22
C THR A 43 9.06 -9.29 -10.75
N ARG A 44 8.26 -8.44 -11.39
CA ARG A 44 8.19 -8.35 -12.87
C ARG A 44 9.25 -7.45 -13.48
N ALA A 45 9.79 -6.51 -12.72
CA ALA A 45 10.78 -5.56 -13.21
C ALA A 45 12.08 -6.26 -13.60
N ARG A 46 12.61 -5.97 -14.80
CA ARG A 46 13.86 -6.56 -15.33
C ARG A 46 15.06 -5.62 -15.31
N GLN A 47 14.84 -4.30 -15.23
CA GLN A 47 15.89 -3.27 -15.32
C GLN A 47 15.65 -2.15 -14.30
N GLY A 48 15.40 -2.52 -13.05
CA GLY A 48 15.07 -1.58 -11.98
C GLY A 48 13.57 -1.28 -11.87
N MET A 49 13.18 -0.73 -10.73
CA MET A 49 11.79 -0.47 -10.36
C MET A 49 11.72 0.81 -9.53
N VAL A 50 10.74 1.66 -9.82
CA VAL A 50 10.39 2.80 -8.98
C VAL A 50 9.06 2.49 -8.28
N ILE A 51 9.04 2.61 -6.96
CA ILE A 51 7.82 2.49 -6.17
C ILE A 51 7.38 3.89 -5.77
N VAL A 52 6.27 4.34 -6.35
CA VAL A 52 5.68 5.64 -5.97
C VAL A 52 4.73 5.42 -4.79
N VAL A 53 4.95 6.15 -3.70
CA VAL A 53 3.98 6.29 -2.60
C VAL A 53 3.46 7.73 -2.66
N PRO A 54 2.15 7.96 -2.88
CA PRO A 54 1.63 9.31 -2.98
C PRO A 54 1.63 9.99 -1.61
N TYR A 55 1.74 11.31 -1.60
CA TYR A 55 1.38 12.08 -0.42
C TYR A 55 -0.12 11.96 -0.17
N GLY A 56 -0.48 11.82 1.10
CA GLY A 56 -1.85 11.96 1.51
C GLY A 56 -2.31 13.41 1.50
N ASP A 57 -3.61 13.59 1.65
CA ASP A 57 -4.29 14.88 1.72
C ASP A 57 -5.19 14.87 2.96
N ARG A 58 -5.03 15.86 3.83
CA ARG A 58 -5.80 15.97 5.09
C ARG A 58 -7.24 16.43 4.84
N GLU A 59 -7.49 17.07 3.71
CA GLU A 59 -8.82 17.52 3.30
C GLU A 59 -9.60 16.39 2.59
N ASP A 60 -8.91 15.33 2.14
CA ASP A 60 -9.50 14.15 1.52
C ASP A 60 -9.46 12.94 2.47
N ASN A 61 -10.61 12.60 3.06
CA ASN A 61 -10.74 11.48 3.98
C ASN A 61 -10.45 10.10 3.33
N THR A 62 -10.41 10.02 2.00
CA THR A 62 -10.03 8.81 1.26
C THR A 62 -8.52 8.70 1.10
N ARG A 63 -7.77 9.77 1.33
CA ARG A 63 -6.32 9.85 1.13
C ARG A 63 -5.58 10.40 2.35
N VAL A 64 -6.08 10.18 3.57
CA VAL A 64 -5.40 10.67 4.77
C VAL A 64 -3.91 10.23 4.83
N PRO A 65 -2.98 11.13 5.23
CA PRO A 65 -1.53 10.87 5.21
C PRO A 65 -1.11 9.57 5.89
N GLU A 66 -1.78 9.19 6.98
CA GLU A 66 -1.46 7.98 7.76
C GLU A 66 -1.62 6.69 6.94
N TYR A 67 -2.36 6.72 5.82
CA TYR A 67 -2.48 5.56 4.93
C TYR A 67 -1.20 5.31 4.12
N TYR A 68 -0.39 6.34 3.91
CA TYR A 68 0.76 6.33 3.01
C TYR A 68 2.08 6.42 3.78
N ASP A 69 2.17 7.32 4.77
CA ASP A 69 3.41 7.64 5.48
C ASP A 69 4.06 6.40 6.09
N LYS A 70 3.28 5.56 6.77
CA LYS A 70 3.80 4.32 7.39
C LYS A 70 4.31 3.31 6.37
N THR A 71 3.69 3.26 5.19
CA THR A 71 4.14 2.41 4.09
C THR A 71 5.44 2.96 3.50
N TYR A 72 5.54 4.27 3.30
CA TYR A 72 6.75 4.94 2.84
C TYR A 72 7.93 4.71 3.80
N GLU A 73 7.72 4.97 5.09
CA GLU A 73 8.76 4.77 6.11
C GLU A 73 9.19 3.30 6.20
N TYR A 74 8.25 2.36 6.08
CA TYR A 74 8.59 0.94 6.01
C TYR A 74 9.49 0.63 4.81
N LEU A 75 9.10 1.06 3.60
CA LEU A 75 9.86 0.81 2.38
C LEU A 75 11.27 1.40 2.47
N ARG A 76 11.39 2.62 3.00
CA ARG A 76 12.68 3.27 3.27
C ARG A 76 13.51 2.48 4.28
N SER A 77 12.89 2.01 5.36
CA SER A 77 13.58 1.27 6.43
C SER A 77 14.19 -0.06 5.97
N ILE A 78 13.62 -0.68 4.93
CA ILE A 78 14.15 -1.93 4.34
C ILE A 78 15.19 -1.68 3.24
N GLY A 79 15.66 -0.44 3.08
CA GLY A 79 16.77 -0.10 2.18
C GLY A 79 16.36 0.30 0.76
N ILE A 80 15.09 0.65 0.51
CA ILE A 80 14.70 1.28 -0.75
C ILE A 80 15.16 2.74 -0.73
N GLU A 81 15.99 3.11 -1.70
CA GLU A 81 16.50 4.47 -1.84
C GLU A 81 15.37 5.45 -2.21
N THR A 82 15.36 6.60 -1.53
CA THR A 82 14.39 7.68 -1.74
C THR A 82 14.97 8.69 -2.73
N ILE A 83 14.21 9.01 -3.76
CA ILE A 83 14.56 9.99 -4.81
C ILE A 83 13.87 11.32 -4.51
#